data_AF-A0A7Y0NJY6-F1
#
_entry.id   AF-A0A7Y0NJY6-F1
#
_cell.length_a   1.000
_cell.length_b   1.000
_cell.length_c   1.000
_cell.angle_alpha   90.00
_cell.angle_beta   90.00
_cell.angle_gamma   90.00
#
_symmetry.space_group_name_H-M   'P 1'
#
loop_
_entity.id
_entity.type
_entity.pdbx_description
1 polymer ?
#
loop_
_entity_poly.entity_id
_entity_poly.type
_entity_poly.pdbx_seq_one_letter_code
_entity_poly.pdbx_strand_id
1 'polypeptide(L)'
;MTLGNLFWLFVAGFAVWYWWRAKAIKDYVLQAARSYCKRMDVMLLDEAVYLRGLWFKRDSNGRIRVWRRFLFDFTSTGEERYNGRIIMLGQRIIHMELEPHRFGPDL
;
A
#
# COMPACT_ATOMS: atom_id res chain seq x y z
N MET A 1 28.88 -29.22 6.22
CA MET A 1 28.09 -28.11 5.65
C MET A 1 28.43 -28.00 4.17
N THR A 2 27.54 -28.41 3.27
CA THR A 2 27.78 -28.32 1.82
C THR A 2 27.38 -26.93 1.31
N LEU A 3 27.95 -26.50 0.18
CA LEU A 3 27.62 -25.22 -0.45
C LEU A 3 26.11 -25.11 -0.77
N GLY A 4 25.47 -26.24 -1.13
CA GLY A 4 24.03 -26.31 -1.38
C GLY A 4 23.18 -25.98 -0.15
N ASN A 5 23.59 -26.44 1.04
CA ASN A 5 22.88 -26.12 2.28
C ASN A 5 22.95 -24.62 2.60
N LEU A 6 24.11 -23.99 2.36
CA LEU A 6 24.28 -22.56 2.56
C LEU A 6 23.44 -21.73 1.59
N PHE A 7 23.36 -22.16 0.33
CA PHE A 7 22.51 -21.53 -0.68
C PHE A 7 21.02 -21.52 -0.26
N TRP A 8 20.50 -22.67 0.16
CA TRP A 8 19.10 -22.76 0.61
C TRP A 8 18.82 -21.95 1.86
N LEU A 9 19.74 -21.92 2.83
CA LEU A 9 19.61 -21.06 4.01
C LEU A 9 19.56 -19.58 3.63
N PHE A 10 20.39 -19.15 2.67
CA PHE A 10 20.38 -17.77 2.19
C PHE A 10 19.06 -17.43 1.49
N VAL A 11 18.56 -18.31 0.61
CA VAL A 11 17.27 -18.13 -0.07
C VAL A 11 16.12 -18.05 0.94
N ALA A 12 16.08 -18.95 1.93
CA ALA A 12 15.05 -18.93 2.96
C ALA A 12 15.12 -17.66 3.82
N GLY A 13 16.32 -17.26 4.25
CA GLY A 13 16.53 -16.02 4.99
C GLY A 13 16.11 -14.79 4.21
N PHE A 14 16.46 -14.72 2.92
CA PHE A 14 16.06 -13.64 2.04
C PHE A 14 14.53 -13.61 1.84
N ALA A 15 13.89 -14.77 1.65
CA ALA A 15 12.44 -14.85 1.50
C ALA A 15 11.70 -14.36 2.76
N VAL A 16 12.14 -14.78 3.95
CA VAL A 16 11.59 -14.33 5.24
C VAL A 16 11.79 -12.82 5.42
N TRP A 17 13.00 -12.34 5.15
CA TRP A 17 13.30 -10.90 5.23
C TRP A 17 12.44 -10.08 4.26
N TYR A 18 12.32 -10.54 3.02
CA TYR A 18 11.50 -9.89 1.99
C TYR A 18 10.02 -9.86 2.40
N TRP A 19 9.49 -10.98 2.89
CA TRP A 19 8.12 -11.07 3.38
C TRP A 19 7.86 -10.09 4.52
N TRP A 20 8.78 -10.01 5.49
CA TRP A 20 8.65 -9.10 6.62
C TRP A 20 8.67 -7.63 6.18
N ARG A 21 9.56 -7.28 5.24
CA ARG A 21 9.59 -5.95 4.61
C ARG A 21 8.30 -5.63 3.86
N ALA A 22 7.75 -6.58 3.12
CA ALA A 22 6.49 -6.41 2.39
C ALA A 22 5.32 -6.18 3.37
N LYS A 23 5.25 -6.94 4.47
CA LYS A 23 4.25 -6.77 5.52
C LYS A 23 4.33 -5.38 6.15
N ALA A 24 5.52 -4.95 6.57
CA ALA A 24 5.71 -3.62 7.17
C ALA A 24 5.26 -2.48 6.23
N ILE A 25 5.50 -2.59 4.92
CA ILE A 25 5.02 -1.61 3.95
C ILE A 25 3.50 -1.64 3.84
N LYS A 26 2.87 -2.83 3.77
CA LYS A 26 1.41 -2.95 3.73
C LYS A 26 0.76 -2.36 4.97
N ASP A 27 1.29 -2.64 6.17
CA ASP A 27 0.75 -2.12 7.43
C ASP A 27 0.83 -0.59 7.47
N TYR A 28 1.95 -0.01 7.03
CA TYR A 28 2.11 1.44 6.91
C TYR A 28 1.10 2.07 5.94
N VAL A 29 0.90 1.46 4.77
CA VAL A 29 -0.06 1.95 3.77
C VAL A 29 -1.50 1.80 4.27
N LEU A 30 -1.82 0.72 4.96
CA LEU A 30 -3.14 0.51 5.56
C LEU A 30 -3.44 1.58 6.61
N GLN A 31 -2.49 1.88 7.48
CA GLN A 31 -2.67 2.94 8.48
C GLN A 31 -2.83 4.32 7.84
N ALA A 32 -2.10 4.60 6.75
CA ALA A 32 -2.27 5.81 5.97
C ALA A 32 -3.66 5.88 5.29
N ALA A 33 -4.13 4.78 4.72
CA ALA A 33 -5.47 4.68 4.12
C ALA A 33 -6.56 4.95 5.16
N ARG A 34 -6.51 4.29 6.33
CA ARG A 34 -7.43 4.55 7.46
C ARG A 34 -7.46 6.02 7.85
N SER A 35 -6.28 6.62 8.02
CA SER A 35 -6.16 8.02 8.43
C SER A 35 -6.65 8.98 7.34
N TYR A 36 -6.52 8.59 6.07
CA TYR A 36 -7.01 9.37 4.94
C TYR A 36 -8.53 9.28 4.82
N CYS A 37 -9.12 8.07 4.89
CA CYS A 37 -10.57 7.87 4.92
C CYS A 37 -11.22 8.64 6.07
N LYS A 38 -10.65 8.55 7.29
CA LYS A 38 -11.14 9.30 8.45
C LYS A 38 -11.13 10.83 8.27
N ARG A 39 -10.15 11.36 7.53
CA ARG A 39 -10.08 12.81 7.23
C ARG A 39 -11.06 13.24 6.15
N MET A 40 -11.46 12.32 5.28
CA MET A 40 -12.42 12.54 4.20
C MET A 40 -13.84 12.15 4.59
N ASP A 41 -14.06 11.80 5.86
CA ASP A 41 -15.35 11.35 6.40
C ASP A 41 -15.98 10.16 5.64
N VAL A 42 -15.13 9.22 5.22
CA VAL A 42 -15.54 7.97 4.59
C VAL A 42 -15.01 6.75 5.35
N MET A 43 -15.64 5.60 5.14
CA MET A 43 -15.27 4.35 5.82
C MET A 43 -14.40 3.46 4.92
N LEU A 44 -13.31 2.94 5.47
CA LEU A 44 -12.51 1.91 4.82
C LEU A 44 -13.24 0.56 4.91
N LEU A 45 -13.57 -0.05 3.77
CA LEU A 45 -14.52 -1.16 3.71
C LEU A 45 -13.92 -2.51 4.13
N ASP A 46 -12.81 -2.90 3.51
CA ASP A 46 -12.21 -4.23 3.72
C ASP A 46 -11.08 -4.23 4.76
N GLU A 47 -10.81 -3.09 5.41
CA GLU A 47 -9.69 -2.91 6.33
C GLU A 47 -8.34 -3.41 5.77
N ALA A 48 -8.19 -3.29 4.45
CA ALA A 48 -7.11 -3.90 3.70
C ALA A 48 -6.66 -2.99 2.54
N VAL A 49 -5.42 -3.23 2.10
CA VAL A 49 -4.82 -2.57 0.94
C VAL A 49 -4.16 -3.61 0.03
N TYR A 50 -4.24 -3.37 -1.28
CA TYR A 50 -3.79 -4.29 -2.32
C TYR A 50 -2.72 -3.64 -3.18
N LEU A 51 -1.57 -4.29 -3.35
CA LEU A 51 -0.55 -3.82 -4.27
C LEU A 51 -1.03 -4.05 -5.70
N ARG A 52 -1.21 -2.98 -6.48
CA ARG A 52 -1.69 -3.03 -7.87
C ARG A 52 -0.62 -2.66 -8.90
N GLY A 53 0.49 -2.09 -8.47
CA GLY A 53 1.59 -1.76 -9.37
C GLY A 53 2.91 -1.63 -8.64
N LEU A 54 3.98 -2.09 -9.28
CA LEU A 54 5.35 -2.03 -8.80
C LEU A 54 6.25 -1.65 -9.97
N TRP A 55 7.06 -0.60 -9.81
CA TRP A 55 8.01 -0.15 -10.84
C TRP A 55 9.26 0.44 -10.21
N PHE A 56 10.30 0.67 -11.00
CA PHE A 56 11.47 1.45 -10.59
C PHE A 56 11.41 2.85 -11.23
N LYS A 57 11.46 3.89 -10.41
CA LYS A 57 11.48 5.28 -10.88
C LYS A 57 12.61 6.05 -10.20
N ARG A 58 13.15 7.07 -10.88
CA ARG A 58 14.11 7.99 -10.28
C ARG A 58 13.37 9.01 -9.42
N ASP A 59 13.87 9.27 -8.21
CA ASP A 59 13.39 10.38 -7.39
C ASP A 59 13.95 11.72 -7.88
N SER A 60 13.53 12.82 -7.26
CA SER A 60 14.00 14.18 -7.59
C SER A 60 15.51 14.37 -7.41
N ASN A 61 16.17 13.50 -6.64
CA ASN A 61 17.62 13.50 -6.44
C ASN A 61 18.33 12.52 -7.39
N GLY A 62 17.63 11.99 -8.39
CA GLY A 62 18.18 11.06 -9.39
C GLY A 62 18.37 9.63 -8.90
N ARG A 63 18.01 9.29 -7.65
CA ARG A 63 18.20 7.94 -7.09
C ARG A 63 17.08 7.01 -7.53
N ILE A 64 17.43 5.78 -7.91
CA ILE A 64 16.43 4.76 -8.24
C ILE A 64 15.69 4.35 -6.95
N ARG A 65 14.37 4.49 -6.99
CA ARG A 65 13.45 4.12 -5.91
C ARG A 65 12.37 3.19 -6.45
N VAL A 66 11.87 2.34 -5.57
CA VAL A 66 10.74 1.47 -5.89
C VAL A 66 9.45 2.28 -5.81
N TRP A 67 8.79 2.44 -6.94
CA TRP A 67 7.45 3.02 -7.05
C TRP A 67 6.40 1.93 -6.79
N ARG A 68 5.42 2.21 -5.94
CA ARG A 68 4.34 1.28 -5.61
C ARG A 68 3.00 1.98 -5.71
N ARG A 69 2.01 1.31 -6.28
CA ARG A 69 0.62 1.74 -6.26
C ARG A 69 -0.20 0.73 -5.49
N PHE A 70 -0.84 1.19 -4.43
CA PHE A 70 -1.80 0.44 -3.65
C PHE A 70 -3.20 0.94 -3.95
N LEU A 71 -4.16 0.01 -3.95
CA LEU A 71 -5.59 0.30 -3.95
C LEU A 71 -6.19 -0.15 -2.63
N PHE A 72 -7.30 0.46 -2.26
CA PHE A 72 -8.12 0.09 -1.13
C PHE A 72 -9.57 0.44 -1.43
N ASP A 73 -10.50 -0.23 -0.77
CA ASP A 73 -11.91 -0.01 -0.98
C ASP A 73 -12.51 0.79 0.18
N PHE A 74 -13.37 1.75 -0.15
CA PHE A 74 -14.04 2.60 0.81
C PHE A 74 -15.52 2.77 0.45
N THR A 75 -16.29 3.30 1.38
CA THR A 75 -17.70 3.64 1.19
C THR A 75 -18.02 4.96 1.89
N SER A 76 -18.91 5.75 1.30
CA SER A 76 -19.40 7.00 1.90
C SER A 76 -20.67 6.79 2.73
N THR A 77 -21.51 5.83 2.36
CA THR A 77 -22.84 5.62 2.98
C THR A 77 -23.08 4.18 3.44
N GLY A 78 -22.14 3.27 3.19
CA GLY A 78 -22.26 1.84 3.51
C GLY A 78 -22.84 0.99 2.38
N GLU A 79 -23.45 1.58 1.36
CA GLU A 79 -24.08 0.83 0.26
C GLU A 79 -23.17 0.72 -0.98
N GLU A 80 -22.56 1.83 -1.39
CA GLU A 80 -21.72 1.87 -2.59
C GLU A 80 -20.24 1.71 -2.23
N ARG A 81 -19.55 0.86 -3.00
CA ARG A 81 -18.11 0.60 -2.87
C ARG A 81 -17.34 1.40 -3.92
N TYR A 82 -16.36 2.16 -3.44
CA TYR A 82 -15.48 3.01 -4.23
C TYR A 82 -14.02 2.64 -4.00
N ASN A 83 -13.13 2.98 -4.94
CA ASN A 83 -11.70 2.69 -4.81
C ASN A 83 -10.90 3.95 -4.47
N GLY A 84 -10.05 3.82 -3.45
CA GLY A 84 -8.98 4.76 -3.15
C GLY A 84 -7.64 4.24 -3.64
N ARG A 85 -6.71 5.16 -3.92
CA ARG A 85 -5.36 4.84 -4.35
C ARG A 85 -4.30 5.56 -3.52
N ILE A 86 -3.22 4.85 -3.23
CA ILE A 86 -2.01 5.39 -2.58
C ILE A 86 -0.82 5.09 -3.46
N ILE A 87 -0.05 6.13 -3.79
CA ILE A 87 1.19 6.01 -4.55
C ILE A 87 2.36 6.27 -3.62
N MET A 88 3.33 5.35 -3.64
CA MET A 88 4.59 5.48 -2.93
C MET A 88 5.77 5.55 -3.88
N LEU A 89 6.82 6.24 -3.46
CA LEU A 89 8.15 6.18 -4.05
C LEU A 89 9.17 5.92 -2.94
N GLY A 90 9.81 4.75 -2.98
CA GLY A 90 10.62 4.25 -1.88
C GLY A 90 9.76 3.92 -0.66
N GLN A 91 10.00 4.62 0.45
CA GLN A 91 9.26 4.49 1.71
C GLN A 91 8.29 5.65 1.97
N ARG A 92 8.16 6.59 1.02
CA ARG A 92 7.32 7.79 1.17
C ARG A 92 6.06 7.64 0.34
N ILE A 93 4.94 8.08 0.92
CA ILE A 93 3.70 8.30 0.17
C ILE A 93 3.86 9.64 -0.55
N ILE A 94 3.62 9.63 -1.86
CA ILE A 94 3.74 10.82 -2.71
C ILE A 94 2.38 11.28 -3.26
N HIS A 95 1.36 10.42 -3.22
CA HIS A 95 0.01 10.76 -3.68
C HIS A 95 -1.02 9.88 -2.98
N MET A 96 -2.18 10.44 -2.66
CA MET A 96 -3.37 9.73 -2.17
C MET A 96 -4.60 10.35 -2.81
N GLU A 97 -5.56 9.52 -3.16
CA GLU A 97 -6.78 9.97 -3.86
C GLU A 97 -7.91 8.98 -3.64
N LEU A 98 -9.13 9.51 -3.58
CA LEU A 98 -10.36 8.73 -3.58
C LEU A 98 -11.04 8.94 -4.93
N GLU A 99 -11.67 7.90 -5.46
CA GLU A 99 -12.59 8.07 -6.57
C GLU A 99 -13.72 9.05 -6.22
N PRO A 100 -14.29 9.76 -7.22
CA PRO A 100 -15.49 10.54 -7.03
C PRO A 100 -16.58 9.66 -6.43
N HIS A 101 -17.08 10.06 -5.27
CA HIS A 101 -18.11 9.35 -4.53
C HIS A 101 -19.25 10.29 -4.22
N ARG A 102 -20.45 9.72 -4.09
CA ARG A 102 -21.64 10.47 -3.70
C ARG A 102 -21.55 10.74 -2.21
N PHE A 103 -21.59 12.01 -1.83
CA PHE A 103 -21.92 12.38 -0.46
C PHE A 103 -23.42 12.07 -0.26
N GLY A 104 -23.73 11.10 0.59
CA GLY A 104 -25.11 10.91 1.04
C GLY A 104 -25.59 12.17 1.76
N PRO A 105 -26.91 12.45 1.78
CA PRO A 105 -27.42 13.57 2.57
C PRO A 105 -26.99 13.37 4.02
N ASP A 106 -26.49 14.46 4.58
CA ASP A 106 -25.90 14.63 5.91
C ASP A 106 -26.46 13.67 6.98
N LEU A 107 -25.56 13.12 7.81
CA LEU A 107 -25.87 12.46 9.08
C LEU A 107 -26.84 13.29 9.94
#